data_AF-A0A438I7G0-F1
#
_entry.id   AF-A0A438I7G0-F1
#
_cell.length_a   1.000
_cell.length_b   1.000
_cell.length_c   1.000
_cell.angle_alpha   90.00
_cell.angle_beta   90.00
_cell.angle_gamma   90.00
#
_symmetry.space_group_name_H-M   'P 1'
#
loop_
_entity.id
_entity.type
_entity.pdbx_description
1 polymer ?
#
loop_
_entity_poly.entity_id
_entity_poly.type
_entity_poly.pdbx_seq_one_letter_code
_entity_poly.pdbx_strand_id
1 'polypeptide(L)'
;MVETSRDWSEKLPFALWAYRTSFRTFTGATPYSLVYGMEAVLPVETETGSLRVALEQQISETEWAQARFDQLNLLDERRLRAADHVQAYQRKMARAFRNESSLDHCKKGLSFEDSQRFDWRP
;
A
#
# COMPACT_ATOMS: atom_id res chain seq x y z
N MET A 1 32.57 -4.62 8.13
CA MET A 1 32.13 -4.91 6.75
C MET A 1 31.77 -3.57 6.13
N VAL A 2 32.55 -3.06 5.18
CA VAL A 2 32.36 -1.73 4.60
C VAL A 2 31.26 -1.82 3.57
N GLU A 3 30.08 -1.30 3.90
CA GLU A 3 28.95 -1.19 2.98
C GLU A 3 29.31 -0.17 1.89
N THR A 4 29.69 -0.62 0.70
CA THR A 4 29.96 0.29 -0.41
C THR A 4 28.68 0.59 -1.18
N SER A 5 28.51 1.83 -1.63
CA SER A 5 27.40 2.28 -2.49
C SER A 5 27.35 1.57 -3.86
N ARG A 6 28.24 0.61 -4.12
CA ARG A 6 28.31 -0.13 -5.39
C ARG A 6 27.59 -1.48 -5.34
N ASP A 7 27.27 -1.97 -4.15
CA ASP A 7 26.73 -3.33 -3.95
C ASP A 7 25.19 -3.35 -3.85
N TRP A 8 24.53 -2.22 -4.11
CA TRP A 8 23.08 -2.11 -4.03
C TRP A 8 22.36 -3.04 -5.00
N SER A 9 22.92 -3.30 -6.18
CA SER A 9 22.34 -4.24 -7.14
C SER A 9 22.28 -5.66 -6.60
N GLU A 10 23.28 -6.08 -5.80
CA GLU A 10 23.33 -7.41 -5.18
C GLU A 10 22.39 -7.51 -3.98
N LYS A 11 22.16 -6.39 -3.28
CA LYS A 11 21.27 -6.31 -2.11
C LYS A 11 19.80 -6.04 -2.47
N LEU A 12 19.54 -5.52 -3.68
CA LEU A 12 18.20 -5.16 -4.14
C LEU A 12 17.19 -6.33 -4.05
N PRO A 13 17.53 -7.58 -4.45
CA PRO A 13 16.61 -8.71 -4.32
C PRO A 13 16.24 -9.00 -2.86
N PHE A 14 17.21 -8.91 -1.95
CA PHE A 14 16.99 -9.13 -0.52
C PHE A 14 16.14 -8.02 0.10
N ALA A 15 16.39 -6.76 -0.25
CA ALA A 15 15.59 -5.62 0.20
C ALA A 15 14.14 -5.72 -0.31
N LEU A 16 13.94 -6.09 -1.58
CA LEU A 16 12.63 -6.34 -2.16
C LEU A 16 11.90 -7.50 -1.47
N TRP A 17 12.62 -8.59 -1.17
CA TRP A 17 12.06 -9.72 -0.44
C TRP A 17 11.58 -9.30 0.95
N ALA A 18 12.45 -8.64 1.73
CA ALA A 18 12.12 -8.13 3.05
C ALA A 18 10.94 -7.16 3.00
N TYR A 19 10.88 -6.27 2.00
CA TYR A 19 9.75 -5.36 1.81
C TYR A 19 8.44 -6.11 1.57
N ARG A 20 8.46 -7.18 0.75
CA ARG A 20 7.26 -7.95 0.39
C ARG A 20 6.75 -8.82 1.54
N THR A 21 7.64 -9.34 2.37
CA THR A 21 7.30 -10.24 3.48
C THR A 21 7.13 -9.52 4.83
N SER A 22 7.58 -8.28 4.96
CA SER A 22 7.42 -7.50 6.19
C SER A 22 5.98 -6.98 6.37
N PHE A 23 5.51 -7.00 7.62
CA PHE A 23 4.19 -6.50 7.97
C PHE A 23 4.13 -4.98 7.87
N ARG A 24 3.10 -4.48 7.20
CA ARG A 24 2.90 -3.05 6.99
C ARG A 24 1.71 -2.58 7.81
N THR A 25 1.99 -1.76 8.83
CA THR A 25 0.98 -1.21 9.75
C THR A 25 -0.12 -0.42 9.04
N PHE A 26 0.23 0.29 7.97
CA PHE A 26 -0.71 1.09 7.18
C PHE A 26 -1.76 0.24 6.44
N THR A 27 -1.37 -0.91 5.89
CA THR A 27 -2.28 -1.83 5.18
C THR A 27 -2.77 -2.99 6.05
N GLY A 28 -2.27 -3.13 7.28
CA GLY A 28 -2.58 -4.25 8.19
C GLY A 28 -2.23 -5.62 7.60
N ALA A 29 -1.28 -5.66 6.66
CA ALA A 29 -0.99 -6.84 5.85
C ALA A 29 0.43 -6.77 5.28
N THR A 30 1.05 -7.92 5.01
CA THR A 30 2.28 -7.98 4.22
C THR A 30 1.94 -7.72 2.75
N PRO A 31 2.76 -6.97 2.00
CA PRO A 31 2.49 -6.72 0.58
C PRO A 31 2.33 -8.00 -0.24
N TYR A 32 3.07 -9.07 0.08
CA TYR A 32 2.91 -10.38 -0.56
C TYR A 32 1.52 -10.98 -0.33
N SER A 33 0.98 -10.91 0.90
CA SER A 33 -0.37 -11.42 1.20
C SER A 33 -1.46 -10.69 0.42
N LEU A 34 -1.29 -9.40 0.15
CA LEU A 34 -2.21 -8.64 -0.68
C LEU A 34 -2.15 -9.05 -2.15
N VAL A 35 -0.98 -9.44 -2.68
CA VAL A 35 -0.85 -9.80 -4.10
C VAL A 35 -1.27 -11.24 -4.36
N TYR A 36 -0.81 -12.19 -3.55
CA TYR A 36 -1.00 -13.62 -3.82
C TYR A 36 -2.09 -14.26 -2.99
N GLY A 37 -2.60 -13.54 -2.00
CA GLY A 37 -3.66 -14.09 -1.18
C GLY A 37 -3.18 -15.16 -0.21
N MET A 38 -1.93 -15.09 0.24
CA MET A 38 -1.43 -15.93 1.31
C MET A 38 -0.18 -15.30 1.87
N GLU A 39 0.10 -15.56 3.14
CA GLU A 39 1.39 -15.17 3.71
C GLU A 39 2.49 -15.97 3.02
N ALA A 40 3.58 -15.29 2.63
CA ALA A 40 4.69 -15.89 1.91
C ALA A 40 5.23 -17.08 2.72
N VAL A 41 5.32 -18.25 2.10
CA VAL A 41 6.04 -19.39 2.66
C VAL A 41 7.52 -19.13 2.46
N LEU A 42 8.28 -19.04 3.54
CA LEU A 42 9.72 -18.77 3.44
C LEU A 42 10.44 -20.05 2.95
N PRO A 43 11.55 -19.93 2.19
CA PRO A 43 12.31 -21.10 1.75
C PRO A 43 12.71 -22.02 2.91
N VAL A 44 13.05 -21.46 4.07
CA VAL A 44 13.34 -22.21 5.31
C VAL A 44 12.16 -23.05 5.79
N GLU A 45 10.92 -22.59 5.60
CA GLU A 45 9.70 -23.32 5.94
C GLU A 45 9.42 -24.46 4.96
N THR A 46 9.95 -24.37 3.73
CA THR A 46 9.82 -25.40 2.69
C THR A 46 10.86 -26.50 2.87
N GLU A 47 12.11 -26.13 3.12
CA GLU A 47 13.22 -27.09 3.37
C GLU A 47 13.04 -27.88 4.66
N THR A 48 12.49 -27.24 5.71
CA THR A 48 12.27 -27.90 7.01
C THR A 48 10.98 -28.74 7.02
N GLY A 49 10.14 -28.65 5.97
CA GLY A 49 8.83 -29.29 5.96
C GLY A 49 7.92 -28.76 7.07
N SER A 50 7.75 -27.43 7.11
CA SER A 50 6.98 -26.76 8.16
C SER A 50 5.56 -27.31 8.29
N LEU A 51 4.97 -27.16 9.49
CA LEU A 51 3.60 -27.57 9.78
C LEU A 51 2.58 -27.07 8.74
N ARG A 52 2.82 -25.91 8.11
CA ARG A 52 1.95 -25.37 7.05
C ARG A 52 1.95 -26.28 5.81
N VAL A 53 3.13 -26.72 5.36
CA VAL A 53 3.31 -27.61 4.21
C VAL A 53 2.81 -29.02 4.51
N ALA A 54 3.05 -29.52 5.73
CA ALA A 54 2.57 -30.84 6.16
C ALA A 54 1.04 -30.90 6.32
N LEU A 55 0.41 -29.80 6.75
CA LEU A 55 -1.04 -29.70 6.91
C LEU A 55 -1.75 -29.65 5.55
N GLU A 56 -1.21 -28.91 4.57
CA GLU A 56 -1.78 -28.85 3.21
C GLU A 56 -1.80 -30.21 2.50
N GLN A 57 -0.88 -31.13 2.83
CA GLN A 57 -0.80 -32.46 2.22
C GLN A 57 -1.82 -33.48 2.77
N GLN A 58 -2.48 -33.20 3.91
CA GLN A 58 -3.40 -34.14 4.57
C GLN A 58 -4.88 -33.82 4.34
N ILE A 59 -5.21 -32.73 3.64
CA ILE A 59 -6.60 -32.27 3.48
C ILE A 59 -7.21 -32.93 2.24
N SER A 60 -8.47 -33.36 2.35
CA SER A 60 -9.22 -33.87 1.19
C SER A 60 -9.45 -32.76 0.15
N GLU A 61 -9.50 -33.11 -1.13
CA GLU A 61 -9.58 -32.13 -2.23
C GLU A 61 -10.77 -31.15 -2.10
N THR A 62 -11.91 -31.64 -1.59
CA THR A 62 -13.12 -30.82 -1.40
C THR A 62 -13.00 -29.85 -0.21
N GLU A 63 -12.41 -30.29 0.89
CA GLU A 63 -12.16 -29.43 2.06
C GLU A 63 -11.06 -28.41 1.76
N TRP A 64 -10.05 -28.80 0.98
CA TRP A 64 -9.00 -27.91 0.52
C TRP A 64 -9.56 -26.80 -0.38
N ALA A 65 -10.45 -27.16 -1.33
CA ALA A 65 -11.10 -26.19 -2.20
C ALA A 65 -11.95 -25.17 -1.41
N GLN A 66 -12.71 -25.63 -0.41
CA GLN A 66 -13.52 -24.77 0.44
C GLN A 66 -12.65 -23.85 1.31
N ALA A 67 -11.64 -24.39 1.98
CA ALA A 67 -10.70 -23.60 2.78
C ALA A 67 -9.95 -22.57 1.93
N ARG A 68 -9.57 -22.95 0.70
CA ARG A 68 -8.94 -22.05 -0.26
C ARG A 68 -9.87 -20.92 -0.67
N PHE A 69 -11.15 -21.22 -0.89
CA PHE A 69 -12.17 -20.22 -1.23
C PHE A 69 -12.39 -19.24 -0.09
N ASP A 70 -12.56 -19.73 1.14
CA ASP A 70 -12.76 -18.88 2.33
C ASP A 70 -11.54 -18.01 2.60
N GLN A 71 -10.34 -18.56 2.41
CA GLN A 71 -9.09 -17.80 2.48
C GLN A 71 -9.10 -16.67 1.45
N LEU A 72 -9.36 -16.97 0.17
CA LEU A 72 -9.45 -15.98 -0.93
C LEU A 72 -10.48 -14.88 -0.63
N ASN A 73 -11.65 -15.23 -0.11
CA ASN A 73 -12.68 -14.27 0.21
C ASN A 73 -12.22 -13.29 1.31
N LEU A 74 -11.58 -13.80 2.37
CA LEU A 74 -10.97 -12.97 3.42
C LEU A 74 -9.91 -12.00 2.87
N LEU A 75 -9.20 -12.40 1.81
CA LEU A 75 -8.17 -11.57 1.19
C LEU A 75 -8.76 -10.52 0.27
N ASP A 76 -9.79 -10.85 -0.48
CA ASP A 76 -10.50 -9.88 -1.30
C ASP A 76 -11.15 -8.80 -0.43
N GLU A 77 -11.67 -9.16 0.75
CA GLU A 77 -12.09 -8.18 1.74
C GLU A 77 -10.92 -7.29 2.23
N ARG A 78 -9.75 -7.86 2.52
CA ARG A 78 -8.56 -7.08 2.94
C ARG A 78 -8.09 -6.15 1.82
N ARG A 79 -8.10 -6.62 0.58
CA ARG A 79 -7.77 -5.82 -0.61
C ARG A 79 -8.74 -4.68 -0.80
N LEU A 80 -10.04 -4.93 -0.65
CA LEU A 80 -11.07 -3.90 -0.75
C LEU A 80 -10.85 -2.81 0.31
N ARG A 81 -10.64 -3.21 1.57
CA ARG A 81 -10.33 -2.26 2.66
C ARG A 81 -9.06 -1.44 2.39
N ALA A 82 -8.01 -2.07 1.87
CA ALA A 82 -6.76 -1.37 1.51
C ALA A 82 -6.98 -0.38 0.34
N ALA A 83 -7.75 -0.77 -0.67
CA ALA A 83 -8.10 0.08 -1.81
C ALA A 83 -8.93 1.30 -1.35
N ASP A 84 -9.92 1.09 -0.49
CA ASP A 84 -10.72 2.16 0.10
C ASP A 84 -9.85 3.14 0.88
N HIS A 85 -8.88 2.64 1.64
CA HIS A 85 -7.96 3.47 2.40
C HIS A 85 -7.07 4.33 1.49
N VAL A 86 -6.51 3.74 0.42
CA VAL A 86 -5.72 4.47 -0.59
C VAL A 86 -6.58 5.51 -1.30
N GLN A 87 -7.81 5.17 -1.69
CA GLN A 87 -8.72 6.13 -2.33
C GLN A 87 -9.09 7.27 -1.38
N ALA A 88 -9.36 6.98 -0.11
CA ALA A 88 -9.66 8.01 0.89
C ALA A 88 -8.47 8.96 1.07
N TYR A 89 -7.25 8.43 1.10
CA TYR A 89 -6.03 9.24 1.15
C TYR A 89 -5.87 10.11 -0.10
N GLN A 90 -6.02 9.54 -1.29
CA GLN A 90 -5.96 10.29 -2.56
C GLN A 90 -7.02 11.40 -2.63
N ARG A 91 -8.26 11.13 -2.20
CA ARG A 91 -9.35 12.13 -2.14
C ARG A 91 -9.00 13.28 -1.18
N LYS A 92 -8.37 13.00 -0.04
CA LYS A 92 -7.91 14.03 0.90
C LYS A 92 -6.83 14.91 0.26
N MET A 93 -5.84 14.30 -0.41
CA MET A 93 -4.78 15.04 -1.11
C MET A 93 -5.35 15.91 -2.25
N ALA A 94 -6.24 15.36 -3.08
CA ALA A 94 -6.87 16.12 -4.17
C ALA A 94 -7.69 17.32 -3.67
N ARG A 95 -8.34 17.21 -2.51
CA ARG A 95 -9.05 18.34 -1.86
C ARG A 95 -8.08 19.40 -1.36
N ALA A 96 -6.97 19.00 -0.74
CA ALA A 96 -5.94 19.94 -0.27
C ALA A 96 -5.38 20.77 -1.44
N PHE A 97 -5.00 20.12 -2.54
CA PHE A 97 -4.52 20.79 -3.75
C PHE A 97 -5.56 21.73 -4.39
N ARG A 98 -6.83 21.33 -4.45
CA ARG A 98 -7.91 22.19 -4.97
C ARG A 98 -8.12 23.42 -4.10
N ASN A 99 -8.10 23.24 -2.78
CA ASN A 99 -8.29 24.35 -1.85
C ASN A 99 -7.11 25.32 -1.94
N GLU A 100 -5.88 24.82 -2.08
CA GLU A 100 -4.67 25.65 -2.26
C GLU A 100 -4.74 26.48 -3.55
N SER A 101 -5.04 25.84 -4.69
CA SER A 101 -5.21 26.54 -5.98
C SER A 101 -6.39 27.54 -5.99
N SER A 102 -7.47 27.26 -5.26
CA SER A 102 -8.60 28.17 -5.11
C SER A 102 -8.30 29.34 -4.17
N LEU A 103 -7.49 29.12 -3.14
CA LEU A 103 -6.98 30.18 -2.26
C LEU A 103 -6.01 31.10 -3.00
N ASP A 104 -5.15 30.54 -3.86
CA ASP A 104 -4.23 31.32 -4.68
C ASP A 104 -4.96 32.18 -5.72
N HIS A 105 -6.01 31.66 -6.34
CA HIS A 105 -6.89 32.47 -7.21
C HIS A 105 -7.61 33.57 -6.44
N CYS A 106 -8.15 33.25 -5.26
CA CYS A 106 -8.83 34.22 -4.40
C CYS A 106 -7.89 35.37 -3.98
N LYS A 107 -6.66 35.05 -3.55
CA LYS A 107 -5.65 36.05 -3.17
C LYS A 107 -5.24 36.96 -4.34
N LYS A 108 -5.13 36.41 -5.55
CA LYS A 108 -4.84 37.21 -6.76
C LYS A 108 -6.02 38.12 -7.13
N GLY A 109 -7.26 37.65 -6.98
CA GLY A 109 -8.47 38.45 -7.19
C GLY A 109 -8.60 39.62 -6.21
N LEU A 110 -8.40 39.36 -4.91
CA LEU A 110 -8.38 40.42 -3.88
C LEU A 110 -7.27 41.44 -4.13
N SER A 111 -6.07 41.00 -4.51
CA SER A 111 -4.96 41.93 -4.83
C SER A 111 -5.25 42.80 -6.07
N PHE A 112 -6.01 42.28 -7.05
CA PHE A 112 -6.42 43.01 -8.24
C PHE A 112 -7.53 44.03 -7.94
N GLU A 113 -8.55 43.65 -7.16
CA GLU A 113 -9.61 44.57 -6.71
C GLU A 113 -9.10 45.64 -5.76
N ASP A 114 -8.19 45.31 -4.84
CA ASP A 114 -7.55 46.29 -3.96
C ASP A 114 -6.71 47.29 -4.77
N SER A 115 -6.02 46.83 -5.82
CA SER A 115 -5.27 47.73 -6.71
C SER A 115 -6.18 48.66 -7.53
N GLN A 116 -7.39 48.23 -7.90
CA GLN A 116 -8.39 49.09 -8.58
C GLN A 116 -9.11 50.04 -7.62
N ARG A 117 -9.17 49.71 -6.32
CA ARG A 117 -9.82 50.54 -5.29
C ARG A 117 -9.00 51.76 -4.89
N PHE A 118 -7.69 51.77 -5.15
CA PHE A 118 -6.82 52.92 -4.88
C PHE A 118 -6.83 53.99 -5.99
N ASP A 119 -7.47 53.74 -7.14
CA ASP A 119 -7.47 54.65 -8.31
C ASP A 119 -8.63 55.67 -8.32
N TRP A 120 -9.51 55.66 -7.30
CA TRP A 120 -10.69 56.53 -7.21
C TRP A 120 -10.89 57.19 -5.82
N ARG A 121 -9.82 57.72 -5.22
CA ARG A 121 -9.99 58.80 -4.22
C ARG A 121 -9.74 60.15 -4.91
N PRO A 122 -10.74 61.06 -4.97
CA PRO A 122 -10.57 62.41 -5.49
C PRO A 122 -9.51 63.23 -4.75
#